data_AF-A0A1Y4AYG8-F1
#
_entry.id   AF-A0A1Y4AYG8-F1
#
_cell.length_a   1.000
_cell.length_b   1.000
_cell.length_c   1.000
_cell.angle_alpha   90.00
_cell.angle_beta   90.00
_cell.angle_gamma   90.00
#
_symmetry.space_group_name_H-M   'P 1'
#
loop_
_entity.id
_entity.type
_entity.pdbx_description
1 polymer ?
#
loop_
_entity_poly.entity_id
_entity_poly.type
_entity_poly.pdbx_seq_one_letter_code
_entity_poly.pdbx_strand_id
1 'polypeptide(L)'
;MYIALKDLNLSGVRYMAGEDIPGEAVVPSRAAALIRSGYIARYEDNSGCHGAGADHAKGIPVHLKKSKEDIYLHPDEVAAVFLILQENAEDAAVTLAEQDNRNVLEVVRELDSRKGVRAAAETFLEELDNSAEETAEENKADVGQQKEAVE
;
A
#
# COMPACT_ATOMS: atom_id res chain seq x y z
N MET A 1 17.84 8.25 15.79
CA MET A 1 16.95 9.38 16.13
C MET A 1 16.34 9.11 17.50
N TYR A 2 15.70 10.07 18.13
CA TYR A 2 14.91 9.85 19.34
C TYR A 2 13.52 10.44 19.16
N ILE A 3 12.54 9.95 19.90
CA ILE A 3 11.21 10.56 20.01
C ILE A 3 11.01 11.05 21.44
N ALA A 4 10.46 12.25 21.60
CA ALA A 4 10.05 12.79 22.89
C ALA A 4 8.85 12.01 23.43
N LEU A 5 8.96 11.44 24.64
CA LEU A 5 7.83 10.80 25.32
C LEU A 5 7.11 11.76 26.27
N LYS A 6 7.78 12.87 26.62
CA LYS A 6 7.30 13.94 27.49
C LYS A 6 7.89 15.26 27.00
N ASP A 7 7.28 16.37 27.38
CA ASP A 7 7.85 17.69 27.15
C ASP A 7 9.22 17.82 27.83
N LEU A 8 10.24 18.23 27.07
CA LEU A 8 11.57 18.50 27.61
C LEU A 8 12.32 19.57 26.81
N ASN A 9 13.31 20.18 27.46
CA ASN A 9 14.24 21.10 26.81
C ASN A 9 15.60 20.43 26.60
N LEU A 10 16.07 20.40 25.35
CA LEU A 10 17.39 19.90 24.97
C LEU A 10 18.11 20.98 24.18
N SER A 11 19.34 21.33 24.59
CA SER A 11 20.17 22.32 23.89
C SER A 11 19.47 23.66 23.61
N GLY A 12 18.56 24.08 24.49
CA GLY A 12 17.78 25.32 24.35
C GLY A 12 16.52 25.22 23.49
N VAL A 13 16.25 24.06 22.89
CA VAL A 13 15.04 23.77 22.11
C VAL A 13 14.06 23.00 22.98
N ARG A 14 12.80 23.44 22.97
CA ARG A 14 11.69 22.70 23.60
C ARG A 14 11.16 21.68 22.62
N TYR A 15 11.08 20.43 23.07
CA TYR A 15 10.45 19.33 22.36
C TYR A 15 9.18 18.93 23.11
N MET A 16 8.06 18.81 22.39
CA MET A 16 6.79 18.31 22.90
C MET A 16 6.71 16.79 22.76
N ALA A 17 5.90 16.15 23.60
CA ALA A 17 5.65 14.71 23.47
C ALA A 17 5.18 14.34 22.05
N GLY A 18 5.80 13.33 21.45
CA GLY A 18 5.56 12.86 20.09
C GLY A 18 6.50 13.46 19.03
N GLU A 19 7.28 14.49 19.36
CA GLU A 19 8.20 15.11 18.40
C GLU A 19 9.50 14.33 18.22
N ASP A 20 10.03 14.37 17.00
CA ASP A 20 11.34 13.85 16.65
C ASP A 20 12.46 14.74 17.20
N ILE A 21 13.42 14.09 17.85
CA ILE A 21 14.62 14.71 18.40
C ILE A 21 15.83 14.22 17.59
N PRO A 22 16.55 15.14 16.91
CA PRO A 22 17.82 14.81 16.26
C PRO A 22 18.81 14.18 17.23
N GLY A 23 19.59 13.20 16.76
CA GLY A 23 20.55 12.49 17.61
C GLY A 23 21.58 13.42 18.25
N GLU A 24 21.94 14.49 17.55
CA GLU A 24 22.90 15.51 17.97
C GLU A 24 22.37 16.41 19.10
N ALA A 25 21.04 16.56 19.20
CA ALA A 25 20.40 17.32 20.27
C ALA A 25 20.46 16.59 21.62
N VAL A 26 20.63 15.26 21.61
CA VAL A 26 20.75 14.43 22.82
C VAL A 26 22.22 14.20 23.14
N VAL A 27 22.71 14.84 24.21
CA VAL A 27 24.07 14.62 24.69
C VAL A 27 24.28 13.13 25.04
N PRO A 28 25.29 12.43 24.49
CA PRO A 28 25.46 10.98 24.67
C PRO A 28 25.53 10.55 26.15
N SER A 29 26.16 11.36 27.00
CA SER A 29 26.26 11.10 28.44
C SER A 29 24.92 11.16 29.18
N ARG A 30 23.91 11.86 28.61
CA ARG A 30 22.56 11.99 29.18
C ARG A 30 21.55 11.06 28.55
N ALA A 31 21.79 10.56 27.34
CA ALA A 31 20.87 9.72 26.59
C ALA A 31 20.33 8.54 27.42
N ALA A 32 21.22 7.78 28.07
CA ALA A 32 20.82 6.62 28.86
C ALA A 32 19.95 6.99 30.07
N ALA A 33 20.21 8.15 30.70
CA ALA A 33 19.40 8.63 31.81
C ALA A 33 18.01 9.09 31.35
N LEU A 34 17.93 9.79 30.21
CA LEU A 34 16.67 10.25 29.61
C LEU A 34 15.80 9.07 29.13
N ILE A 35 16.42 8.02 28.59
CA ILE A 35 15.73 6.77 28.24
C ILE A 35 15.19 6.09 29.50
N ARG A 36 16.04 5.88 30.52
CA ARG A 36 15.60 5.22 31.78
C ARG A 36 14.50 5.97 32.51
N SER A 37 14.49 7.30 32.42
CA SER A 37 13.46 8.15 33.04
C SER A 37 12.21 8.33 32.17
N GLY A 38 12.20 7.74 30.96
CA GLY A 38 11.06 7.77 30.05
C GLY A 38 10.76 9.15 29.49
N TYR A 39 11.79 9.98 29.26
CA TYR A 39 11.65 11.27 28.58
C TYR A 39 11.84 11.15 27.07
N ILE A 40 12.71 10.25 26.63
CA ILE A 40 12.95 9.98 25.21
C ILE A 40 12.99 8.47 24.98
N ALA A 41 12.56 8.02 23.79
CA ALA A 41 12.83 6.67 23.31
C ALA A 41 13.80 6.72 22.14
N ARG A 42 14.71 5.75 22.06
CA ARG A 42 15.53 5.60 20.86
C ARG A 42 14.61 5.15 19.73
N TYR A 43 14.54 5.99 18.70
CA TYR A 43 13.89 5.67 17.45
C TYR A 43 15.00 5.25 16.49
N GLU A 44 15.18 3.94 16.38
CA GLU A 44 15.81 3.35 15.21
C GLU A 44 14.75 3.43 14.13
N ASP A 45 15.11 4.04 13.00
CA ASP A 45 14.23 4.05 11.86
C ASP A 45 14.04 2.59 11.42
N ASN A 46 13.00 1.97 11.95
CA ASN A 46 12.51 0.67 11.49
C ASN A 46 11.74 0.87 10.19
N SER A 47 12.21 1.73 9.28
CA SER A 47 11.85 1.70 7.86
C SER A 47 12.30 0.39 7.18
N GLY A 48 12.81 -0.59 7.95
CA GLY A 48 12.80 -2.01 7.60
C GLY A 48 11.44 -2.71 7.70
N CYS A 49 10.38 -2.10 8.26
CA CYS A 49 9.00 -2.60 8.16
C CYS A 49 8.07 -1.71 7.32
N HIS A 50 8.55 -0.58 6.81
CA HIS A 50 7.91 0.23 5.78
C HIS A 50 9.03 0.77 4.90
N GLY A 51 9.21 0.18 3.71
CA GLY A 51 10.36 0.45 2.84
C GLY A 51 10.72 1.93 2.79
N ALA A 52 11.93 2.26 3.23
CA ALA A 52 12.59 3.53 2.96
C ALA A 52 12.58 3.76 1.44
N GLY A 53 11.65 4.59 0.97
CA GLY A 53 11.35 4.79 -0.45
C GLY A 53 9.89 4.60 -0.85
N ALA A 54 8.92 4.56 0.09
CA ALA A 54 7.50 4.62 -0.23
C ALA A 54 7.18 5.98 -0.87
N ASP A 55 7.37 6.03 -2.18
CA ASP A 55 6.77 6.99 -3.07
C ASP A 55 5.26 6.95 -2.83
N HIS A 56 4.74 7.87 -2.01
CA HIS A 56 3.30 7.99 -1.78
C HIS A 56 2.52 8.23 -3.08
N ALA A 57 3.20 8.59 -4.18
CA ALA A 57 2.59 8.60 -5.51
C ALA A 57 2.26 7.19 -6.05
N LYS A 58 2.85 6.13 -5.49
CA LYS A 58 2.56 4.73 -5.87
C LYS A 58 1.41 4.11 -5.07
N GLY A 59 1.08 4.61 -3.88
CA GLY A 59 0.00 4.10 -3.01
C GLY A 59 0.48 3.47 -1.70
N ILE A 60 -0.46 2.88 -0.95
CA ILE A 60 -0.27 2.14 0.31
C ILE A 60 0.12 0.70 -0.02
N PRO A 61 1.29 0.21 0.41
CA PRO A 61 1.71 -1.16 0.16
C PRO A 61 0.90 -2.16 0.99
N VAL A 62 0.43 -3.23 0.34
CA VAL A 62 -0.33 -4.33 0.91
C VAL A 62 0.44 -5.63 0.65
N HIS A 63 0.93 -6.23 1.72
CA HIS A 63 1.59 -7.54 1.69
C HIS A 63 0.56 -8.66 1.69
N LEU A 64 0.46 -9.37 0.58
CA LEU A 64 -0.34 -10.59 0.47
C LEU A 64 0.53 -11.83 0.67
N LYS A 65 -0.02 -12.90 1.24
CA LYS A 65 0.73 -14.13 1.55
C LYS A 65 1.09 -14.94 0.30
N LYS A 66 0.23 -14.89 -0.73
CA LYS A 66 0.43 -15.65 -1.97
C LYS A 66 1.12 -14.81 -3.04
N SER A 67 1.04 -13.48 -2.97
CA SER A 67 1.84 -12.59 -3.83
C SER A 67 3.30 -12.59 -3.39
N LYS A 68 4.21 -12.55 -4.37
CA LYS A 68 5.65 -12.38 -4.12
C LYS A 68 6.04 -10.91 -3.97
N GLU A 69 5.21 -10.02 -4.50
CA GLU A 69 5.43 -8.58 -4.53
C GLU A 69 4.28 -7.83 -3.84
N ASP A 70 4.59 -6.64 -3.35
CA ASP A 70 3.61 -5.80 -2.68
C ASP A 70 2.64 -5.21 -3.69
N ILE A 71 1.36 -5.25 -3.35
CA ILE A 71 0.33 -4.57 -4.11
C ILE A 71 0.17 -3.18 -3.54
N TYR A 72 0.25 -2.16 -4.39
CA TYR A 72 0.07 -0.78 -3.95
C TYR A 72 -1.37 -0.34 -4.24
N LEU A 73 -2.05 0.16 -3.20
CA LEU A 73 -3.42 0.65 -3.29
C LEU A 73 -3.51 2.15 -2.95
N HIS A 74 -4.21 2.93 -3.74
CA HIS A 74 -4.59 4.29 -3.36
C HIS A 74 -5.58 4.26 -2.18
N PRO A 75 -5.65 5.30 -1.32
CA PRO A 75 -6.62 5.36 -0.23
C PRO A 75 -8.07 4.99 -0.59
N ASP A 76 -8.56 5.38 -1.76
CA ASP A 76 -9.92 5.06 -2.22
C ASP A 76 -10.08 3.56 -2.54
N GLU A 77 -9.04 2.92 -3.08
CA GLU A 77 -9.00 1.49 -3.37
C GLU A 77 -8.93 0.67 -2.07
N VAL A 78 -8.20 1.16 -1.07
CA VAL A 78 -8.19 0.56 0.28
C VAL A 78 -9.60 0.62 0.88
N ALA A 79 -10.30 1.75 0.75
CA ALA A 79 -11.67 1.87 1.23
C ALA A 79 -12.61 0.89 0.51
N ALA A 80 -12.47 0.73 -0.80
CA ALA A 80 -13.24 -0.23 -1.60
C ALA A 80 -13.02 -1.67 -1.14
N VAL A 81 -11.77 -2.09 -0.90
CA VAL A 81 -11.45 -3.42 -0.36
C VAL A 81 -12.17 -3.66 0.97
N PHE A 82 -12.09 -2.71 1.91
CA PHE A 82 -12.74 -2.87 3.21
C PHE A 82 -14.26 -2.84 3.12
N LEU A 83 -14.85 -2.10 2.19
CA LEU A 83 -16.29 -2.12 1.93
C LEU A 83 -16.72 -3.52 1.50
N ILE A 84 -16.09 -4.07 0.45
CA ILE A 84 -16.40 -5.39 -0.10
C ILE A 84 -16.28 -6.48 0.96
N LEU A 85 -15.21 -6.44 1.78
CA LEU A 85 -14.98 -7.42 2.86
C LEU A 85 -16.05 -7.36 3.98
N GLN A 86 -16.69 -6.21 4.18
CA GLN A 86 -17.71 -6.01 5.21
C GLN A 86 -19.15 -6.26 4.74
N GLU A 87 -19.38 -6.17 3.42
CA GLU A 87 -20.69 -6.42 2.82
C GLU A 87 -21.15 -7.87 3.01
N ASN A 88 -22.41 -8.14 2.70
CA ASN A 88 -22.88 -9.52 2.57
C ASN A 88 -22.38 -10.12 1.23
N ALA A 89 -22.61 -11.41 0.98
CA ALA A 89 -22.06 -12.06 -0.21
C ALA A 89 -22.68 -11.58 -1.53
N GLU A 90 -23.95 -11.14 -1.50
CA GLU A 90 -24.69 -10.66 -2.66
C GLU A 90 -24.25 -9.24 -3.01
N ASP A 91 -24.22 -8.34 -2.01
CA ASP A 91 -23.77 -6.95 -2.17
C ASP A 91 -22.31 -6.90 -2.63
N ALA A 92 -21.44 -7.70 -2.01
CA ALA A 92 -20.03 -7.78 -2.39
C ALA A 92 -19.83 -8.19 -3.85
N ALA A 93 -20.67 -9.08 -4.38
CA ALA A 93 -20.59 -9.51 -5.77
C ALA A 93 -20.99 -8.38 -6.73
N VAL A 94 -21.97 -7.54 -6.35
CA VAL A 94 -22.37 -6.36 -7.11
C VAL A 94 -21.25 -5.32 -7.10
N THR A 95 -20.73 -4.99 -5.91
CA THR A 95 -19.63 -4.03 -5.77
C THR A 95 -18.39 -4.47 -6.55
N LEU A 96 -18.07 -5.78 -6.56
CA LEU A 96 -16.98 -6.34 -7.35
C LEU A 96 -17.17 -6.18 -8.86
N ALA A 97 -18.40 -6.32 -9.37
CA ALA A 97 -18.69 -6.16 -10.79
C ALA A 97 -18.47 -4.72 -11.29
N GLU A 98 -18.44 -3.75 -10.38
CA GLU A 98 -18.14 -2.34 -10.69
C GLU A 98 -16.64 -2.00 -10.55
N GLN A 99 -15.79 -2.94 -10.12
CA GLN A 99 -14.35 -2.69 -9.93
C GLN A 99 -13.56 -3.01 -11.20
N ASP A 100 -13.07 -1.97 -11.88
CA ASP A 100 -12.11 -2.11 -13.00
C ASP A 100 -10.65 -2.23 -12.53
N ASN A 101 -10.41 -2.17 -11.21
CA ASN A 101 -9.06 -2.15 -10.66
C ASN A 101 -8.57 -3.55 -10.30
N ARG A 102 -7.63 -4.05 -11.09
CA ARG A 102 -6.97 -5.36 -10.89
C ARG A 102 -6.41 -5.53 -9.48
N ASN A 103 -5.81 -4.49 -8.89
CA ASN A 103 -5.19 -4.58 -7.57
C ASN A 103 -6.23 -4.79 -6.46
N VAL A 104 -7.39 -4.14 -6.55
CA VAL A 104 -8.52 -4.32 -5.63
C VAL A 104 -9.04 -5.75 -5.71
N LEU A 105 -9.29 -6.24 -6.93
CA LEU A 105 -9.77 -7.59 -7.17
C LEU A 105 -8.80 -8.66 -6.64
N GLU A 106 -7.50 -8.46 -6.85
CA GLU A 106 -6.46 -9.38 -6.38
C GLU A 106 -6.41 -9.47 -4.85
N VAL A 107 -6.53 -8.32 -4.16
CA VAL A 107 -6.58 -8.27 -2.70
C VAL A 107 -7.84 -8.95 -2.17
N VAL A 108 -9.02 -8.69 -2.76
CA VAL A 108 -10.27 -9.34 -2.34
C VAL A 108 -10.23 -10.85 -2.57
N ARG A 109 -9.74 -11.32 -3.73
CA ARG A 109 -9.59 -12.75 -4.04
C ARG A 109 -8.78 -13.49 -2.97
N GLU A 110 -7.74 -12.85 -2.44
CA GLU A 110 -6.87 -13.49 -1.44
C GLU A 110 -7.41 -13.39 -0.01
N LEU A 111 -7.98 -12.24 0.37
CA LEU A 111 -8.36 -11.95 1.76
C LEU A 111 -9.79 -12.36 2.11
N ASP A 112 -10.70 -12.42 1.13
CA ASP A 112 -12.10 -12.74 1.43
C ASP A 112 -12.27 -14.22 1.81
N SER A 113 -12.95 -14.47 2.92
CA SER A 113 -13.19 -15.84 3.40
C SER A 113 -14.29 -16.56 2.59
N ARG A 114 -15.20 -15.81 1.96
CA ARG A 114 -16.39 -16.32 1.28
C ARG A 114 -16.00 -16.85 -0.09
N LYS A 115 -16.26 -18.14 -0.32
CA LYS A 115 -15.89 -18.82 -1.57
C LYS A 115 -16.54 -18.20 -2.82
N GLY A 116 -17.80 -17.80 -2.71
CA GLY A 116 -18.53 -17.17 -3.82
C GLY A 116 -17.91 -15.83 -4.23
N VAL A 117 -17.56 -15.00 -3.25
CA VAL A 117 -16.94 -13.68 -3.50
C VAL A 117 -15.55 -13.84 -4.12
N ARG A 118 -14.74 -14.79 -3.64
CA ARG A 118 -13.44 -15.10 -4.26
C ARG A 118 -13.56 -15.59 -5.69
N ALA A 119 -14.53 -16.46 -5.97
CA ALA A 119 -14.76 -16.96 -7.33
C ALA A 119 -15.19 -15.83 -8.27
N ALA A 120 -16.07 -14.92 -7.80
CA ALA A 120 -16.44 -13.74 -8.57
C ALA A 120 -15.23 -12.84 -8.87
N ALA A 121 -14.39 -12.55 -7.87
CA ALA A 121 -13.16 -11.77 -8.06
C ALA A 121 -12.19 -12.45 -9.04
N GLU A 122 -12.08 -13.78 -9.03
CA GLU A 122 -11.26 -14.54 -9.98
C GLU A 122 -11.80 -14.44 -11.41
N THR A 123 -13.12 -14.55 -11.60
CA THR A 123 -13.75 -14.35 -12.92
C THR A 123 -13.51 -12.95 -13.46
N PHE A 124 -13.69 -11.90 -12.65
CA PHE A 124 -13.44 -10.53 -13.11
C PHE A 124 -11.97 -10.27 -13.44
N LEU A 125 -11.04 -10.90 -12.71
CA LEU A 125 -9.61 -10.84 -13.06
C LEU A 125 -9.34 -11.47 -14.43
N GLU A 126 -9.91 -12.64 -14.71
CA GLU A 126 -9.77 -13.32 -16.00
C GLU A 126 -10.39 -12.49 -17.15
N GLU A 127 -11.54 -11.85 -16.92
CA GLU A 127 -12.17 -10.95 -17.89
C GLU A 127 -11.29 -9.75 -18.22
N LEU A 128 -10.67 -9.12 -17.22
CA LEU A 128 -9.71 -8.02 -17.43
C LEU A 128 -8.49 -8.49 -18.21
N ASP A 129 -7.92 -9.65 -17.88
CA ASP A 129 -6.76 -10.20 -18.59
C ASP A 129 -7.10 -10.49 -20.06
N ASN A 130 -8.27 -11.08 -20.36
CA ASN A 130 -8.72 -11.33 -21.74
C ASN A 130 -8.96 -10.05 -22.53
N SER A 131 -9.56 -9.02 -21.92
CA SER A 131 -9.82 -7.73 -22.58
C SER A 131 -8.53 -7.00 -22.99
N ALA A 132 -7.45 -7.19 -22.21
CA ALA A 132 -6.14 -6.65 -22.50
C ALA A 132 -5.45 -7.40 -23.67
N GLU A 133 -5.71 -8.69 -23.83
CA GLU A 133 -5.18 -9.50 -24.93
C GLU A 133 -5.87 -9.16 -26.27
N GLU A 134 -7.20 -9.01 -26.29
CA GLU A 134 -7.95 -8.62 -27.49
C GLU A 134 -7.52 -7.24 -28.03
N THR A 135 -7.37 -6.26 -27.15
CA THR A 135 -6.88 -4.93 -27.51
C THR A 135 -5.42 -4.94 -28.00
N ALA A 136 -4.60 -5.90 -27.56
CA ALA A 136 -3.23 -6.06 -28.04
C ALA A 136 -3.14 -6.73 -29.42
N GLU A 137 -4.08 -7.63 -29.77
CA GLU A 137 -4.15 -8.27 -31.08
C GLU A 137 -4.72 -7.34 -32.16
N GLU A 138 -5.77 -6.57 -31.85
CA GLU A 138 -6.32 -5.57 -32.78
C GLU A 138 -5.29 -4.50 -33.16
N ASN A 139 -4.50 -4.02 -32.19
CA ASN A 139 -3.42 -3.05 -32.45
C ASN A 139 -2.27 -3.62 -33.29
N LYS A 140 -2.03 -4.94 -33.28
CA LYS A 140 -1.03 -5.57 -34.17
C LYS A 140 -1.54 -5.73 -35.60
N ALA A 141 -2.85 -5.94 -35.78
CA ALA A 141 -3.47 -6.07 -37.10
C ALA A 141 -3.50 -4.73 -37.86
N ASP A 142 -3.69 -3.60 -37.18
CA ASP A 142 -3.69 -2.25 -37.79
C ASP A 142 -2.28 -1.78 -38.21
N VAL A 143 -1.25 -2.09 -37.41
CA VAL A 143 0.16 -1.76 -37.75
C VAL A 143 0.68 -2.58 -38.95
N GLY A 144 0.13 -3.77 -39.19
CA GLY A 144 0.49 -4.61 -40.34
C GLY A 144 0.04 -4.06 -41.69
N GLN A 145 -1.08 -3.33 -41.74
CA GLN A 145 -1.64 -2.81 -42.99
C GLN A 145 -1.03 -1.47 -43.43
N GLN A 146 -0.36 -0.74 -42.53
CA GLN A 146 0.29 0.53 -42.88
C GLN A 146 1.71 0.38 -43.49
N LYS A 147 2.30 -0.82 -43.46
CA LYS A 147 3.65 -1.06 -44.02
C LYS A 147 3.69 -1.54 -45.48
N GLU A 148 2.56 -1.94 -46.08
CA GLU A 148 2.52 -2.41 -47.48
C GLU A 148 2.12 -1.32 -48.50
N ALA A 149 1.81 -0.10 -48.07
CA ALA A 149 1.38 0.99 -48.96
C ALA A 149 2.48 2.01 -49.33
N VAL A 150 3.74 1.77 -48.93
CA VAL A 150 4.88 2.64 -49.25
C VAL A 150 6.07 1.82 -49.77
N GLU A 151 5.92 1.24 -50.96
CA GLU A 151 7.05 0.95 -51.85
C GLU A 151 6.66 1.15 -53.33
#